data_AF-A0A8T4B1T8-F1
#
_entry.id   AF-A0A8T4B1T8-F1
#
_cell.length_a   1.000
_cell.length_b   1.000
_cell.length_c   1.000
_cell.angle_alpha   90.00
_cell.angle_beta   90.00
_cell.angle_gamma   90.00
#
_symmetry.space_group_name_H-M   'P 1'
#
loop_
_entity.id
_entity.type
_entity.pdbx_description
1 polymer ?
#
loop_
_entity_poly.entity_id
_entity_poly.type
_entity_poly.pdbx_seq_one_letter_code
_entity_poly.pdbx_strand_id
1 'polypeptide(L)' 'MTTLLNRSLDIMCWTAAAPLVRHLRARQLQKQTQEQRDIHRISRLLNRILVAHSDMLS' A
#
# COMPACT_ATOMS: atom_id res chain seq x y z
N MET A 1 -7.18 -19.41 -1.46
CA MET A 1 -7.06 -19.55 0.01
C MET A 1 -7.34 -18.27 0.80
N THR A 2 -7.58 -17.11 0.18
CA THR A 2 -7.84 -15.84 0.87
C THR A 2 -9.30 -15.64 1.31
N THR A 3 -10.25 -16.32 0.67
CA THR A 3 -11.70 -16.15 0.92
C THR A 3 -12.15 -16.64 2.29
N LEU A 4 -11.61 -17.77 2.77
CA LEU A 4 -11.95 -18.32 4.08
C LEU A 4 -11.38 -17.48 5.23
N LEU A 5 -10.14 -16.99 5.09
CA LEU A 5 -9.52 -16.08 6.05
C LEU A 5 -10.24 -14.73 6.10
N ASN A 6 -10.66 -14.20 4.94
CA ASN A 6 -11.44 -12.97 4.92
C ASN A 6 -12.81 -13.16 5.59
N ARG A 7 -13.44 -14.32 5.42
CA ARG A 7 -14.74 -14.63 6.03
C ARG A 7 -14.63 -14.85 7.54
N SER A 8 -13.55 -15.47 8.03
CA SER A 8 -13.32 -15.60 9.48
C SER A 8 -12.98 -14.26 10.14
N LEU A 9 -12.20 -13.41 9.47
CA LEU A 9 -11.93 -12.04 9.93
C LEU A 9 -13.20 -11.17 9.97
N ASP A 10 -14.13 -11.40 9.05
CA ASP A 10 -15.41 -10.69 9.02
C ASP A 10 -16.32 -11.14 10.18
N ILE A 11 -16.37 -12.44 10.49
CA ILE A 11 -17.08 -12.93 11.69
C ILE A 11 -16.43 -12.37 12.97
N MET A 12 -15.10 -12.32 13.03
CA MET A 12 -14.37 -11.72 14.16
C MET A 12 -14.51 -10.19 14.24
N CYS A 13 -14.93 -9.51 13.17
CA CYS A 13 -15.18 -8.06 13.22
C CYS A 13 -16.45 -7.70 14.00
N TRP A 14 -17.29 -8.70 14.31
CA TRP A 14 -18.48 -8.60 15.16
C TRP A 14 -18.25 -9.14 16.58
N THR A 15 -17.06 -9.65 16.90
CA THR A 15 -16.72 -10.13 18.25
C THR A 15 -15.94 -9.08 19.04
N ALA A 16 -15.80 -9.24 20.35
CA ALA A 16 -15.03 -8.32 21.21
C ALA A 16 -13.54 -8.15 20.78
N ALA A 17 -13.03 -9.01 19.89
CA ALA A 17 -11.70 -8.92 19.27
C ALA A 17 -11.66 -8.06 17.98
N ALA A 18 -12.80 -7.50 17.56
CA ALA A 18 -12.92 -6.57 16.44
C ALA A 18 -11.91 -5.40 16.42
N PRO A 19 -11.56 -4.73 17.54
CA PRO A 19 -10.58 -3.63 17.48
C PRO A 19 -9.20 -4.09 17.01
N LEU A 20 -8.81 -5.34 17.34
CA LEU A 20 -7.52 -5.90 16.94
C LEU A 20 -7.49 -6.18 15.43
N VAL A 21 -8.56 -6.77 14.88
CA VAL A 21 -8.70 -7.01 13.44
C VAL A 21 -8.71 -5.68 12.66
N ARG A 22 -9.40 -4.66 13.17
CA ARG A 22 -9.41 -3.31 12.58
C ARG A 22 -8.01 -2.69 12.59
N HIS A 23 -7.27 -2.82 13.67
CA HIS A 23 -5.90 -2.31 13.77
C HIS A 23 -4.94 -2.99 12.79
N LEU A 24 -5.04 -4.30 12.64
CA LEU A 24 -4.25 -5.04 11.66
C LEU A 24 -4.55 -4.59 10.22
N ARG A 25 -5.84 -4.42 9.89
CA ARG A 25 -6.25 -3.91 8.57
C ARG A 25 -5.77 -2.48 8.32
N ALA A 26 -5.87 -1.60 9.31
CA ALA A 26 -5.36 -0.23 9.22
C ALA A 26 -3.84 -0.19 8.99
N ARG A 27 -3.08 -1.04 9.70
CA ARG A 27 -1.63 -1.17 9.47
C ARG A 27 -1.29 -1.67 8.08
N GLN A 28 -2.04 -2.63 7.57
CA GLN A 28 -1.84 -3.15 6.21
C GLN A 28 -2.12 -2.08 5.15
N LEU A 29 -3.22 -1.32 5.30
CA LEU A 29 -3.53 -0.18 4.45
C LEU A 29 -2.45 0.91 4.54
N GLN A 30 -1.97 1.22 5.74
CA GLN A 30 -0.89 2.20 5.93
C GLN A 30 0.40 1.77 5.21
N LYS A 31 0.79 0.49 5.29
CA LYS A 31 1.94 -0.03 4.55
C LYS A 31 1.75 0.10 3.04
N GLN A 32 0.61 -0.33 2.50
CA GLN A 32 0.32 -0.22 1.07
C GLN A 32 0.33 1.23 0.58
N THR A 33 -0.26 2.14 1.35
CA THR A 33 -0.25 3.57 0.99
C THR A 33 1.15 4.18 1.05
N GLN A 34 2.01 3.73 1.97
CA GLN A 34 3.40 4.14 2.02
C GLN A 34 4.18 3.63 0.81
N GLU A 35 4.04 2.35 0.47
CA GLU A 35 4.66 1.75 -0.72
C GLU A 35 4.24 2.48 -2.01
N GLN A 36 2.94 2.81 -2.15
CA GLN A 36 2.44 3.58 -3.29
C GLN A 36 3.04 5.00 -3.36
N ARG A 37 3.20 5.68 -2.21
CA ARG A 37 3.85 7.00 -2.17
C ARG A 37 5.32 6.92 -2.56
N ASP A 38 6.01 5.87 -2.13
CA ASP A 38 7.41 5.65 -2.44
C ASP A 38 7.60 5.34 -3.93
N ILE A 39 6.76 4.47 -4.50
CA ILE A 39 6.70 4.24 -5.96
C ILE A 39 6.50 5.56 -6.70
N HIS A 40 5.53 6.38 -6.29
CA HIS A 40 5.26 7.67 -6.93
C HIS A 40 6.44 8.65 -6.83
N ARG A 41 7.19 8.63 -5.71
CA ARG A 41 8.42 9.41 -5.59
C ARG A 41 9.51 8.90 -6.53
N ILE A 42 9.72 7.59 -6.58
CA ILE A 42 10.71 6.97 -7.47
C ILE A 42 10.37 7.29 -8.94
N SER A 43 9.12 7.13 -9.36
CA SER A 43 8.69 7.46 -10.73
C SER A 43 8.94 8.92 -11.08
N ARG A 44 8.70 9.86 -10.15
CA ARG A 44 8.99 11.29 -10.38
C ARG A 44 10.50 11.57 -10.49
N LEU A 45 11.32 10.91 -9.67
CA LEU A 45 12.78 11.04 -9.76
C LEU A 45 13.31 10.48 -11.08
N LEU A 46 12.86 9.29 -11.49
CA LEU A 46 13.20 8.70 -12.77
C LEU A 46 12.78 9.60 -13.93
N ASN A 47 11.57 10.18 -13.88
CA ASN A 47 11.11 11.11 -14.90
C ASN A 47 11.98 12.37 -14.97
N ARG A 48 12.39 12.93 -13.82
CA ARG A 48 13.30 14.09 -13.80
C ARG A 48 14.68 13.75 -14.37
N ILE A 49 15.23 12.59 -14.02
CA ILE A 49 16.51 12.12 -14.58
C ILE A 49 16.38 11.95 -16.09
N LEU A 50 15.31 11.30 -16.55
CA LEU A 50 15.05 11.08 -17.97
C LEU A 50 14.91 12.39 -18.73
N VAL A 51 14.17 13.38 -18.19
CA VAL A 51 14.06 14.71 -18.82
C VAL A 51 15.42 15.41 -18.87
N ALA A 52 16.19 15.41 -17.77
CA ALA A 52 17.51 16.04 -17.73
C ALA A 52 18.52 15.38 -18.68
N HIS A 53 18.45 14.05 -18.87
CA HIS A 53 19.33 13.32 -19.78
C HIS A 53 18.81 13.31 -21.22
N SER A 54 17.49 13.45 -21.43
CA SER A 54 16.89 13.64 -22.75
C SER A 54 17.34 14.97 -23.38
N ASP A 55 17.54 16.00 -22.56
CA ASP A 55 18.11 17.28 -23.00
C ASP A 55 19.60 17.15 -23.38
N MET A 56 20.27 16.11 -22.88
CA MET A 56 21.67 15.79 -23.16
C MET A 56 21.85 14.80 -24.33
N LEU A 57 20.75 14.21 -24.83
CA LEU A 57 20.71 13.29 -25.98
C LEU A 57 20.21 13.96 -27.27
N SER A 58 19.79 15.23 -27.21
CA SER A 58 19.49 16.08 -28.38
C SER A 58 20.71 16.87 -28.82
#